data_AF-A0A0G1KHQ9-F1
#
_entry.id   AF-A0A0G1KHQ9-F1
#
_cell.length_a   1.000
_cell.length_b   1.000
_cell.length_c   1.000
_cell.angle_alpha   90.00
_cell.angle_beta   90.00
_cell.angle_gamma   90.00
#
_symmetry.space_group_name_H-M   'P 1'
#
loop_
_entity.id
_entity.type
_entity.pdbx_description
1 polymer ?
#
loop_
_entity_poly.entity_id
_entity_poly.type
_entity_poly.pdbx_seq_one_letter_code
_entity_poly.pdbx_strand_id
1 'polypeptide(L)'
;MAEIEFLLDPIGNTLNMWWKNPKSVSYSEESDTSNDVIIYDKNGVPIGVEILGLFPNELNMSKALGRKETLKLIATTNGKPMDYKPKKHAVRR
;
A
#
# COMPACT_ATOMS: atom_id res chain seq x y z
N MET A 1 20.21 -19.45 -6.31
CA MET A 1 19.89 -18.38 -5.33
C MET A 1 18.49 -17.89 -5.65
N ALA A 2 17.63 -17.73 -4.65
CA ALA A 2 16.31 -17.14 -4.86
C ALA A 2 16.47 -15.62 -4.93
N GLU A 3 15.82 -14.99 -5.92
CA GLU A 3 15.74 -13.54 -6.05
C GLU A 3 14.59 -13.05 -5.17
N ILE A 4 14.84 -12.01 -4.36
CA ILE A 4 13.83 -11.37 -3.52
C ILE A 4 13.64 -9.94 -4.01
N GLU A 5 12.41 -9.59 -4.40
CA GLU A 5 12.04 -8.24 -4.81
C GLU A 5 11.50 -7.46 -3.61
N PHE A 6 11.99 -6.24 -3.43
CA PHE A 6 11.54 -5.30 -2.40
C PHE A 6 10.88 -4.10 -3.07
N LEU A 7 9.67 -3.76 -2.65
CA LEU A 7 8.91 -2.61 -3.13
C LEU A 7 8.52 -1.76 -1.93
N LEU A 8 9.08 -0.56 -1.83
CA LEU A 8 8.77 0.41 -0.80
C LEU A 8 7.74 1.42 -1.34
N ASP A 9 6.60 1.56 -0.66
CA ASP A 9 5.65 2.65 -0.88
C ASP A 9 5.67 3.61 0.32
N PRO A 10 6.39 4.74 0.24
CA PRO A 10 6.44 5.73 1.31
C PRO A 10 5.11 6.45 1.53
N ILE A 11 4.25 6.53 0.52
CA ILE A 11 2.96 7.22 0.60
C ILE A 11 1.95 6.30 1.32
N GLY A 12 1.85 5.05 0.88
CA GLY A 12 1.06 4.01 1.54
C GLY A 12 1.60 3.61 2.92
N ASN A 13 2.86 3.94 3.19
CA ASN A 13 3.62 3.49 4.36
C ASN A 13 3.69 1.96 4.44
N THR A 14 3.99 1.32 3.31
CA THR A 14 4.09 -0.14 3.21
C THR A 14 5.40 -0.60 2.58
N LEU A 15 5.86 -1.79 2.98
CA LEU A 15 6.98 -2.50 2.35
C LEU A 15 6.49 -3.87 1.89
N ASN A 16 6.56 -4.12 0.59
CA ASN A 16 6.24 -5.40 -0.01
C ASN A 16 7.53 -6.18 -0.29
N MET A 17 7.56 -7.45 0.10
CA MET A 17 8.67 -8.37 -0.13
C MET A 17 8.16 -9.61 -0.86
N TRP A 18 8.77 -9.94 -2.00
CA TRP A 18 8.36 -11.05 -2.85
C TRP A 18 9.52 -12.01 -3.10
N TRP A 19 9.32 -13.30 -2.82
CA TRP A 19 10.27 -14.36 -3.18
C TRP A 19 9.74 -15.26 -4.31
N LYS A 20 8.58 -14.89 -4.88
CA LYS A 20 7.90 -15.52 -6.02
C LYS A 20 7.17 -14.45 -6.84
N ASN A 21 6.67 -14.83 -8.02
CA ASN A 21 6.00 -13.92 -8.96
C ASN A 21 4.74 -13.28 -8.35
N PRO A 22 4.67 -11.93 -8.20
CA PRO A 22 3.49 -11.23 -7.67
C PRO A 22 2.22 -11.42 -8.51
N LYS A 23 2.33 -11.83 -9.79
CA LYS A 23 1.16 -12.15 -10.62
C LYS A 23 0.48 -13.46 -10.24
N SER A 24 1.09 -14.26 -9.36
CA SER A 24 0.54 -15.53 -8.89
C SER A 24 -0.30 -15.42 -7.61
N VAL A 25 -0.48 -14.20 -7.09
CA VAL A 25 -1.31 -13.91 -5.92
C VAL A 25 -2.74 -14.40 -6.12
N SER A 26 -3.27 -15.07 -5.11
CA SER A 26 -4.67 -15.52 -5.06
C SER A 26 -5.43 -14.95 -3.88
N TYR A 27 -4.81 -14.89 -2.70
CA TYR A 27 -5.41 -14.32 -1.50
C TYR A 27 -4.33 -13.85 -0.51
N SER A 28 -4.75 -13.15 0.53
CA SER A 28 -3.89 -12.67 1.60
C SER A 28 -4.54 -12.83 2.97
N GLU A 29 -3.72 -12.92 4.01
CA GLU A 29 -4.15 -13.00 5.40
C GLU A 29 -3.41 -11.93 6.22
N GLU A 30 -4.16 -11.13 6.97
CA GLU A 30 -3.58 -10.17 7.91
C GLU A 30 -3.20 -10.91 9.21
N SER A 31 -2.07 -10.54 9.79
CA SER A 31 -1.67 -11.04 11.11
C SER A 31 -2.52 -10.38 12.20
N ASP A 32 -3.03 -11.19 13.14
CA ASP A 32 -3.76 -10.67 14.31
C ASP A 32 -2.86 -9.91 15.30
N THR A 33 -1.54 -10.11 15.21
CA THR A 33 -0.59 -9.67 16.26
C THR A 33 0.51 -8.74 15.75
N SER A 34 0.63 -8.59 14.44
CA SER A 34 1.65 -7.77 13.80
C SER A 34 1.05 -7.03 12.61
N ASN A 35 1.75 -6.01 12.13
CA ASN A 35 1.30 -5.21 10.99
C ASN A 35 1.67 -5.87 9.65
N ASP A 36 1.62 -7.20 9.58
CA ASP A 36 2.08 -7.95 8.42
C ASP A 36 0.89 -8.60 7.71
N VAL A 37 0.94 -8.61 6.38
CA VAL A 37 -0.03 -9.29 5.52
C VAL A 37 0.71 -10.35 4.74
N ILE A 38 0.38 -11.62 4.97
CA ILE A 38 0.97 -12.75 4.26
C ILE A 38 0.19 -12.94 2.96
N ILE A 39 0.92 -13.13 1.86
CA ILE A 39 0.34 -13.21 0.52
C ILE A 39 0.56 -14.62 -0.03
N TYR A 40 -0.52 -15.25 -0.48
CA TYR A 40 -0.53 -16.65 -0.91
C TYR A 40 -0.85 -16.82 -2.39
N ASP A 41 -0.28 -17.86 -2.99
CA ASP A 41 -0.73 -18.36 -4.28
C ASP A 41 -1.99 -19.23 -4.16
N LYS A 42 -2.54 -19.62 -5.30
CA LYS A 42 -3.73 -20.48 -5.38
C LYS A 42 -3.58 -21.87 -4.74
N ASN A 43 -2.35 -22.30 -4.44
CA ASN A 43 -2.06 -23.59 -3.81
C ASN A 43 -1.84 -23.43 -2.29
N GLY A 44 -2.02 -22.22 -1.74
CA GLY A 44 -1.79 -21.92 -0.33
C GLY A 44 -0.32 -21.79 0.05
N VAL A 45 0.57 -21.59 -0.92
CA VAL A 45 1.99 -21.36 -0.64
C VAL A 45 2.22 -19.86 -0.43
N PRO A 46 2.88 -19.44 0.67
CA PRO A 46 3.21 -18.04 0.86
C PRO A 46 4.26 -17.61 -0.17
N ILE A 47 3.99 -16.51 -0.86
CA ILE A 47 4.78 -16.00 -1.99
C ILE A 47 5.35 -14.60 -1.76
N GLY A 48 4.87 -13.92 -0.72
CA GLY A 48 5.35 -12.62 -0.29
C GLY A 48 4.73 -12.19 1.04
N VAL A 49 5.18 -11.04 1.53
CA VAL A 49 4.64 -10.36 2.70
C VAL A 49 4.59 -8.86 2.46
N GLU A 50 3.53 -8.21 2.94
CA GLU A 50 3.43 -6.76 3.03
C GLU A 50 3.50 -6.32 4.49
N ILE A 51 4.47 -5.47 4.82
CA ILE A 51 4.59 -4.83 6.12
C ILE A 51 3.87 -3.48 6.05
N LEU A 52 2.82 -3.32 6.83
CA LEU A 52 2.05 -2.09 6.98
C LEU A 52 2.66 -1.20 8.06
N GLY A 53 2.58 0.11 7.87
CA GLY A 53 3.03 1.06 8.88
C GLY A 53 4.54 1.05 9.11
N LEU A 54 5.33 0.78 8.06
CA LEU A 54 6.79 0.63 8.14
C LEU A 54 7.48 1.80 8.86
N PHE A 55 7.10 3.02 8.49
CA PHE A 55 7.61 4.25 9.07
C PHE A 55 6.81 4.65 10.31
N PRO A 56 7.49 5.16 11.35
CA PRO A 56 6.83 5.74 12.51
C PRO A 56 6.02 6.97 12.10
N ASN A 57 5.10 7.39 12.97
CA ASN A 57 4.12 8.45 12.66
C ASN A 57 4.78 9.78 12.24
N GLU A 58 5.95 10.08 12.78
CA GLU A 58 6.78 11.25 12.52
C GLU A 58 7.33 11.27 11.09
N LEU A 59 7.49 10.09 10.48
CA LEU A 59 8.02 9.90 9.13
C LEU A 59 6.94 9.46 8.12
N ASN A 60 5.68 9.38 8.54
CA ASN A 60 4.59 8.98 7.66
C ASN A 60 4.26 10.12 6.67
N MET A 61 4.72 9.94 5.44
CA MET A 61 4.60 10.93 4.37
C MET A 61 3.14 11.32 4.06
N SER A 62 2.20 10.38 4.16
CA SER A 62 0.77 10.68 3.93
C SER A 62 0.22 11.69 4.96
N LYS A 63 0.72 11.63 6.20
CA LYS A 63 0.37 12.60 7.26
C LYS A 63 1.03 13.96 7.00
N ALA A 64 2.30 13.96 6.59
CA ALA A 64 3.05 15.19 6.32
C ALA A 64 2.51 15.97 5.11
N LEU A 65 2.14 15.26 4.04
CA LEU A 65 1.64 15.87 2.80
C LEU A 65 0.18 16.33 2.93
N GLY A 66 -0.60 15.71 3.81
CA GLY A 66 -2.03 15.93 3.88
C GLY A 66 -2.79 15.26 2.72
N ARG A 67 -4.12 15.12 2.88
CA ARG A 67 -4.96 14.29 1.99
C ARG A 67 -4.98 14.77 0.53
N LYS A 68 -4.99 16.08 0.29
CA LYS A 68 -5.18 16.64 -1.06
C LYS A 68 -3.92 16.48 -1.92
N GLU A 69 -2.75 16.67 -1.33
CA GLU A 69 -1.44 16.56 -1.98
C GLU A 69 -1.07 15.09 -2.19
N THR A 70 -1.41 14.22 -1.23
CA THR A 70 -1.30 12.76 -1.36
C THR A 70 -2.12 12.24 -2.55
N LEU A 71 -3.39 12.66 -2.68
CA LEU A 71 -4.24 12.27 -3.80
C LEU A 71 -3.74 12.78 -5.16
N LYS A 72 -3.11 13.96 -5.20
CA LYS A 72 -2.48 14.47 -6.42
C LYS A 72 -1.30 13.60 -6.83
N LEU A 73 -0.41 13.25 -5.90
CA LEU A 73 0.75 12.40 -6.16
C LEU A 73 0.33 11.03 -6.71
N ILE A 74 -0.65 10.38 -6.07
CA ILE A 74 -1.22 9.10 -6.51
C ILE A 74 -1.86 9.20 -7.90
N ALA A 75 -2.53 10.33 -8.21
CA ALA A 75 -3.11 10.55 -9.53
C ALA A 75 -2.03 10.78 -10.62
N THR A 76 -0.91 11.41 -10.28
CA THR A 76 0.19 11.65 -11.23
C THR A 76 1.03 10.41 -11.49
N THR A 77 1.25 9.52 -10.52
CA THR A 77 2.02 8.28 -10.70
C THR A 77 1.30 7.24 -11.55
N ASN A 78 -0.03 7.27 -11.63
CA ASN A 78 -0.84 6.37 -12.48
C ASN A 78 -1.06 6.88 -13.92
N GLY A 79 -0.31 7.89 -14.37
CA GLY A 79 -0.24 8.28 -15.78
C GLY A 79 -1.45 9.04 -16.34
N LYS A 80 -2.46 9.40 -15.54
CA LYS A 80 -3.48 10.39 -15.93
C LYS A 80 -3.90 11.25 -14.73
N PRO A 81 -3.78 12.59 -14.81
CA PRO A 81 -4.30 13.46 -13.77
C PRO A 81 -5.81 13.26 -13.65
N MET A 82 -6.25 12.62 -12.57
CA MET A 82 -7.67 12.57 -12.23
C MET A 82 -8.05 13.90 -11.58
N ASP A 83 -8.94 14.65 -12.23
CA ASP A 83 -9.51 15.88 -11.69
C ASP A 83 -10.27 15.59 -10.38
N TYR A 84 -9.58 15.68 -9.25
CA TYR A 84 -10.21 15.51 -7.94
C TYR A 84 -11.09 16.73 -7.64
N LYS A 85 -12.41 16.58 -7.84
CA LYS A 85 -13.41 17.52 -7.34
C LYS A 85 -13.96 17.01 -6.00
N PRO A 86 -13.60 17.62 -4.85
CA PRO A 86 -14.15 17.20 -3.56
C PRO A 86 -15.67 17.42 -3.56
N LYS A 87 -16.44 16.36 -3.33
CA LYS A 87 -17.89 16.47 -3.09
C LYS A 87 -18.11 17.17 -1.75
N LYS A 88 -18.52 18.44 -1.79
CA LYS A 88 -19.02 19.15 -0.61
C LYS A 88 -20.26 18.40 -0.10
N HIS A 89 -20.13 17.68 1.00
CA HIS A 89 -21.30 17.25 1.75
C HIS A 89 -21.83 18.48 2.48
N ALA A 90 -23.02 18.92 2.11
CA ALA A 90 -23.72 19.97 2.82
C ALA A 90 -24.02 19.46 4.23
N VAL A 91 -23.30 20.00 5.23
CA VAL A 91 -23.67 19.85 6.63
C VAL A 91 -24.96 20.63 6.81
N ARG A 92 -26.09 19.92 6.88
CA ARG A 92 -27.35 20.53 7.34
C ARG A 92 -27.18 20.84 8.83
N ARG A 93 -27.25 22.12 9.18
CA ARG A 93 -27.34 22.61 10.56
C ARG A 93 -28.74 22.34 11.10
#